data_AF-X1V0J4-F1
#
_entry.id   AF-X1V0J4-F1
#
_cell.length_a   1.000
_cell.length_b   1.000
_cell.length_c   1.000
_cell.angle_alpha   90.00
_cell.angle_beta   90.00
_cell.angle_gamma   90.00
#
_symmetry.space_group_name_H-M   'P 1'
#
loop_
_entity.id
_entity.type
_entity.pdbx_description
1 polymer ?
#
loop_
_entity_poly.entity_id
_entity_poly.type
_entity_poly.pdbx_seq_one_letter_code
_entity_poly.pdbx_strand_id
1 'polypeptide(L)' 'MLTGIHFLLTYMCNLECDHCFIYSGPSAKGTFTLSQIRKVLDEATKIGTIKWIYFEGGEPFLFYPLMFEG' A
#
# COMPACT_ATOMS: atom_id res chain seq x y z
N MET A 1 4.76 14.75 -14.98
CA MET A 1 5.40 13.42 -14.91
C MET A 1 5.07 12.82 -13.56
N LEU A 2 4.76 11.53 -13.49
CA LEU A 2 4.56 10.84 -12.20
C LEU A 2 5.93 10.60 -11.56
N THR A 3 6.06 10.81 -10.25
CA THR A 3 7.35 10.68 -9.55
C THR A 3 7.29 9.82 -8.29
N GLY A 4 6.10 9.45 -7.84
CA GLY A 4 5.92 8.60 -6.67
C GLY A 4 4.69 7.71 -6.81
N ILE A 5 4.71 6.57 -6.13
CA ILE A 5 3.59 5.63 -5.98
C ILE A 5 3.37 5.38 -4.50
N HIS A 6 2.10 5.47 -4.08
CA HIS A 6 1.67 5.14 -2.74
C HIS A 6 0.87 3.84 -2.80
N PHE A 7 1.36 2.78 -2.16
CA PHE A 7 0.63 1.55 -1.97
C PHE A 7 -0.19 1.64 -0.70
N LEU A 8 -1.53 1.68 -0.82
CA LEU A 8 -2.40 1.33 0.29
C LEU A 8 -2.38 -0.20 0.42
N LEU A 9 -1.39 -0.72 1.14
CA LEU A 9 -1.06 -2.14 1.24
C LEU A 9 -2.25 -2.96 1.73
N THR A 10 -2.99 -2.40 2.67
CA THR A 10 -4.23 -2.97 3.21
C THR A 10 -5.18 -1.84 3.60
N TYR A 11 -6.48 -2.13 3.65
CA TYR A 11 -7.46 -1.27 4.32
C TYR A 11 -7.67 -1.66 5.79
N MET A 12 -7.12 -2.79 6.24
CA MET A 12 -7.24 -3.21 7.64
C MET A 12 -6.36 -2.32 8.52
N CYS A 13 -6.93 -1.83 9.61
CA CYS A 13 -6.23 -1.02 10.62
C CYS A 13 -6.63 -1.51 12.02
N ASN A 14 -5.75 -1.34 13.00
CA ASN A 14 -6.09 -1.63 14.41
C ASN A 14 -6.99 -0.54 15.04
N LEU A 15 -7.13 0.62 14.39
CA LEU A 15 -7.96 1.75 14.82
C LEU A 15 -8.98 2.11 13.74
N GLU A 16 -10.09 2.71 14.16
CA GLU A 16 -11.14 3.25 13.28
C GLU A 16 -11.30 4.75 13.58
N CYS A 17 -10.47 5.57 12.95
CA CYS A 17 -10.39 7.00 13.24
C CYS A 17 -11.43 7.79 12.44
N ASP A 18 -12.18 8.69 13.09
CA ASP A 18 -13.21 9.54 12.45
C ASP A 18 -12.70 10.37 11.27
N HIS A 19 -11.40 10.68 11.24
CA HIS A 19 -10.75 11.50 10.22
C HIS A 19 -9.94 10.66 9.20
N CYS A 20 -10.11 9.34 9.18
CA CYS A 20 -9.41 8.47 8.23
C CYS A 20 -9.93 8.70 6.80
N PHE A 21 -9.10 9.27 5.93
CA PHE A 21 -9.45 9.59 4.53
C PHE A 21 -9.93 8.36 3.71
N ILE A 22 -9.44 7.17 4.04
CA ILE A 22 -9.74 5.92 3.31
C ILE A 22 -10.66 4.98 4.09
N TYR A 23 -11.27 5.45 5.19
CA TYR A 23 -12.23 4.67 6.01
C TYR A 23 -11.72 3.27 6.38
N SER A 24 -10.43 3.17 6.71
CA SER A 24 -9.81 1.94 7.19
C SER A 24 -10.24 1.63 8.62
N GLY A 25 -10.22 0.34 8.99
CA GLY A 25 -10.62 -0.10 10.31
C GLY A 25 -10.40 -1.59 10.54
N PRO A 26 -10.70 -2.09 11.76
CA PRO A 26 -10.45 -3.50 12.13
C PRO A 26 -11.24 -4.50 11.29
N SER A 27 -12.38 -4.08 10.74
CA SER A 27 -13.27 -4.90 9.91
C SER A 27 -13.07 -4.69 8.40
N ALA A 28 -12.28 -3.69 8.00
CA ALA A 28 -12.03 -3.39 6.61
C ALA A 28 -11.24 -4.51 5.93
N LYS A 29 -11.56 -4.78 4.67
CA LYS A 29 -11.00 -5.89 3.89
C LYS A 29 -10.31 -5.37 2.66
N GLY A 30 -9.33 -6.14 2.19
CA GLY A 30 -8.53 -5.81 1.03
C GLY A 30 -7.09 -5.61 1.47
N THR A 31 -6.24 -6.49 0.98
CA THR A 31 -4.79 -6.46 1.17
C THR A 31 -4.18 -6.86 -0.15
N PHE A 32 -3.13 -6.16 -0.56
CA PHE A 32 -2.34 -6.53 -1.70
C PHE A 32 -1.79 -7.96 -1.54
N THR A 33 -1.54 -8.63 -2.66
CA THR A 33 -0.64 -9.78 -2.70
C THR A 33 0.75 -9.33 -3.14
N LEU A 34 1.78 -10.12 -2.80
CA LEU A 34 3.14 -9.84 -3.24
C LEU A 34 3.25 -9.83 -4.78
N SER A 35 2.48 -10.66 -5.47
CA SER A 35 2.46 -10.67 -6.95
C SER A 35 1.85 -9.39 -7.54
N GLN A 36 0.84 -8.81 -6.88
CA GLN A 36 0.28 -7.52 -7.28
C GLN A 36 1.29 -6.39 -7.09
N ILE A 37 2.00 -6.36 -5.95
CA ILE A 37 3.05 -5.36 -5.68
C ILE A 37 4.13 -5.44 -6.76
N ARG A 38 4.68 -6.63 -7.01
CA ARG A 38 5.71 -6.86 -8.04
C ARG A 38 5.25 -6.38 -9.42
N LYS A 39 4.01 -6.71 -9.80
CA LYS A 39 3.45 -6.25 -11.07
C LYS A 39 3.41 -4.72 -11.16
N VAL A 40 3.00 -4.04 -10.10
CA VAL A 40 2.97 -2.56 -10.09
C VAL A 40 4.38 -1.99 -10.18
N LEU A 41 5.35 -2.55 -9.46
CA LEU A 41 6.75 -2.12 -9.53
C LEU A 41 7.33 -2.33 -10.94
N ASP A 42 7.04 -3.47 -11.59
CA ASP A 42 7.46 -3.73 -12.96
C ASP A 42 6.89 -2.67 -13.93
N GLU A 43 5.61 -2.30 -13.81
CA GLU A 43 5.04 -1.20 -14.62
C GLU A 43 5.66 0.16 -14.27
N ALA A 44 5.99 0.41 -12.99
CA ALA A 44 6.63 1.65 -12.56
C ALA A 44 7.99 1.85 -13.23
N THR A 45 8.77 0.77 -13.43
CA THR A 45 10.05 0.84 -14.15
C THR A 45 9.88 1.32 -15.59
N LYS A 46 8.79 0.92 -16.27
CA LYS A 46 8.50 1.32 -17.66
C LYS A 46 8.16 2.81 -17.79
N ILE A 47 7.62 3.41 -16.72
CA ILE A 47 7.32 4.85 -16.67
C ILE A 47 8.61 5.68 -16.58
N GLY A 48 9.68 5.13 -16.00
CA GLY A 48 11.03 5.72 -15.99
C GLY A 48 11.20 7.02 -15.18
N THR A 49 10.13 7.56 -14.59
CA THR A 49 10.14 8.84 -13.84
C THR A 49 9.78 8.67 -12.36
N ILE A 50 9.37 7.46 -11.95
CA ILE A 50 9.08 7.12 -10.55
C ILE A 50 10.39 7.06 -9.75
N LYS A 51 10.43 7.77 -8.62
CA LYS A 51 11.58 7.88 -7.72
C LYS A 51 11.28 7.43 -6.31
N TRP A 52 10.00 7.44 -5.92
CA TRP A 52 9.57 7.16 -4.57
C TRP A 52 8.49 6.10 -4.54
N ILE A 53 8.63 5.14 -3.64
CA ILE A 53 7.62 4.14 -3.33
C ILE A 53 7.30 4.30 -1.84
N TYR A 54 6.03 4.50 -1.53
CA TYR A 54 5.54 4.60 -0.15
C TYR A 54 4.62 3.42 0.13
N PHE A 55 4.91 2.71 1.22
CA PHE A 55 4.01 1.70 1.75
C PHE A 55 3.17 2.32 2.86
N GLU A 56 1.87 2.38 2.61
CA GLU A 56 0.83 2.98 3.44
C GLU A 56 -0.34 1.99 3.56
N GLY A 57 -1.50 2.44 4.05
CA GLY A 57 -2.71 1.65 4.17
C GLY A 57 -3.51 2.06 5.38
N GLY A 58 -4.30 1.13 5.91
CA GLY A 58 -4.70 1.17 7.31
C GLY A 58 -3.46 1.11 8.20
N GLU A 59 -3.15 -0.05 8.74
CA GLU A 59 -1.90 -0.25 9.48
C GLU A 59 -1.00 -1.26 8.73
N PRO A 60 -0.01 -0.80 7.94
CA PRO A 60 0.85 -1.68 7.15
C PRO A 60 1.64 -2.68 7.99
N PHE A 61 1.97 -2.35 9.25
CA PHE A 61 2.69 -3.27 10.14
C PHE A 61 1.85 -4.49 10.56
N LEU A 62 0.53 -4.48 10.40
CA LEU A 62 -0.29 -5.70 10.55
C LEU A 62 0.05 -6.77 9.50
N PHE A 63 0.62 -6.36 8.36
CA PHE A 63 1.07 -7.25 7.28
C PHE A 63 2.57 -7.08 7.03
N TYR A 64 3.36 -6.97 8.10
CA TYR A 64 4.79 -6.70 8.04
C TYR A 64 5.58 -7.58 7.04
N PRO A 65 5.38 -8.91 6.95
CA PRO A 65 6.10 -9.72 5.95
C PRO A 65 5.83 -9.28 4.51
N LEU A 66 4.58 -8.89 4.20
CA LEU A 66 4.22 -8.40 2.88
C LEU A 66 4.84 -7.02 2.59
N MET A 67 4.81 -6.12 3.58
CA MET A 67 5.42 -4.78 3.48
C MET A 67 6.94 -4.85 3.31
N PHE A 68 7.60 -5.79 3.99
CA PHE A 68 9.05 -5.95 3.96
C PHE A 68 9.55 -6.61 2.66
N GLU A 69 8.80 -7.58 2.14
CA GLU A 69 9.15 -8.30 0.90
C GLU A 69 8.79 -7.53 -0.38
N GLY A 70 7.84 -6.59 -0.31
CA GLY A 70 7.38 -5.75 -1.40
C GLY A 70 8.32 -4.56 -1.65
#